data_AF-A0A3D0UW47-F1
#
_entry.id   AF-A0A3D0UW47-F1
#
_cell.length_a   1.000
_cell.length_b   1.000
_cell.length_c   1.000
_cell.angle_alpha   90.00
_cell.angle_beta   90.00
_cell.angle_gamma   90.00
#
_symmetry.space_group_name_H-M   'P 1'
#
loop_
_entity.id
_entity.type
_entity.pdbx_description
1 polymer ?
#
loop_
_entity_poly.entity_id
_entity_poly.type
_entity_poly.pdbx_seq_one_letter_code
_entity_poly.pdbx_strand_id
1 'polypeptide(L)'
;MSDKIEKMLKEYETMKSSVESMETKLIADLLTRLESKSSEDIQKIVTIPSDVNFRKAVDQYKMLYPGYTILLATKEGNFALLGSITSSAKTIAAKLGLK
;
A
#
# COMPACT_ATOMS: atom_id res chain seq x y z
N MET A 1 -18.46 36.05 14.17
CA MET A 1 -18.49 35.30 12.90
C MET A 1 -17.28 34.39 12.75
N SER A 2 -16.09 34.79 13.25
CA SER A 2 -14.86 33.97 13.29
C SER A 2 -15.03 32.63 14.01
N ASP A 3 -15.54 32.63 15.24
CA ASP A 3 -15.56 31.44 16.11
C ASP A 3 -16.39 30.27 15.54
N LYS A 4 -17.48 30.58 14.82
CA LYS A 4 -18.31 29.56 14.17
C LYS A 4 -17.58 28.94 12.97
N ILE A 5 -16.85 29.75 12.21
CA ILE A 5 -16.05 29.29 11.07
C ILE A 5 -14.87 28.43 11.57
N GLU A 6 -14.16 28.88 12.60
CA GLU A 6 -13.05 28.13 13.21
C GLU A 6 -13.52 26.78 13.77
N LYS A 7 -14.68 26.76 14.44
CA LYS A 7 -15.29 25.52 14.92
C LYS A 7 -15.62 24.57 13.75
N MET A 8 -16.24 25.08 12.68
CA MET A 8 -16.55 24.26 11.51
C MET A 8 -15.30 23.71 10.82
N LEU A 9 -14.22 24.49 10.74
CA LEU A 9 -12.95 24.03 10.17
C LEU A 9 -12.35 22.89 11.01
N LYS A 10 -12.36 23.02 12.33
CA LYS A 10 -11.87 21.97 13.24
C LYS A 10 -12.69 20.68 13.14
N GLU A 11 -14.02 20.81 13.07
CA GLU A 11 -14.92 19.67 12.86
C GLU A 11 -14.64 18.98 11.52
N TYR A 12 -14.41 19.76 10.45
CA TYR A 12 -14.03 19.24 9.14
C TYR A 12 -12.70 18.47 9.17
N GLU A 13 -11.66 19.04 9.79
CA GLU A 13 -10.35 18.36 9.91
C GLU A 13 -10.46 17.05 10.69
N THR A 14 -11.26 17.05 11.76
CA THR A 14 -11.51 15.85 12.57
C THR A 14 -12.22 14.78 11.74
N MET A 15 -13.26 15.16 11.00
CA MET A 15 -14.01 14.24 10.14
C MET A 15 -13.14 13.69 9.01
N LYS A 16 -12.36 14.55 8.36
CA LYS A 16 -11.40 14.15 7.32
C LYS A 16 -10.41 13.12 7.84
N SER A 17 -9.81 13.37 9.01
CA SER A 17 -8.86 12.46 9.65
C SER A 17 -9.49 11.10 9.97
N SER A 18 -10.75 11.10 10.42
CA SER A 18 -11.51 9.88 10.70
C SER A 18 -11.75 9.04 9.44
N VAL A 19 -12.16 9.69 8.34
CA VAL A 19 -12.35 9.03 7.04
C VAL A 19 -11.03 8.44 6.52
N GLU A 20 -9.93 9.19 6.59
CA GLU A 20 -8.61 8.71 6.16
C GLU A 20 -8.14 7.49 6.99
N SER A 21 -8.44 7.48 8.30
CA SER A 21 -8.16 6.35 9.18
C SER A 21 -9.00 5.12 8.83
N MET A 22 -10.29 5.31 8.56
CA MET A 22 -11.19 4.23 8.13
C MET A 22 -10.74 3.63 6.80
N GLU A 23 -10.43 4.47 5.82
CA GLU A 23 -9.90 4.03 4.52
C GLU A 23 -8.63 3.20 4.71
N THR A 24 -7.71 3.65 5.57
CA THR A 24 -6.48 2.92 5.87
C THR A 24 -6.76 1.52 6.45
N LYS A 25 -7.70 1.41 7.39
CA LYS A 25 -8.09 0.12 7.99
C LYS A 25 -8.75 -0.81 6.98
N LEU A 26 -9.63 -0.28 6.13
CA LEU A 26 -10.30 -1.06 5.08
C LEU A 26 -9.30 -1.59 4.05
N ILE A 27 -8.34 -0.76 3.64
CA ILE A 27 -7.26 -1.19 2.76
C ILE A 27 -6.45 -2.31 3.45
N ALA A 28 -6.03 -2.14 4.70
CA ALA A 28 -5.27 -3.16 5.41
C ALA A 28 -6.03 -4.50 5.51
N ASP A 29 -7.33 -4.48 5.86
CA ASP A 29 -8.17 -5.68 5.95
C ASP A 29 -8.40 -6.34 4.58
N LEU A 30 -8.56 -5.55 3.51
CA LEU A 30 -8.62 -6.09 2.15
C LEU A 30 -7.30 -6.80 1.79
N LEU A 31 -6.17 -6.14 2.02
CA LEU A 31 -4.85 -6.63 1.64
C LEU A 31 -4.47 -7.97 2.31
N THR A 32 -4.89 -8.19 3.56
CA THR A 32 -4.63 -9.45 4.28
C THR A 32 -5.46 -10.63 3.75
N ARG A 33 -6.58 -10.34 3.07
CA ARG A 33 -7.47 -11.35 2.47
C ARG A 33 -7.11 -11.68 1.03
N LEU A 34 -6.32 -10.84 0.36
CA LEU A 34 -5.89 -11.10 -1.01
C LEU A 34 -4.97 -12.33 -1.03
N GLU A 35 -5.23 -13.23 -1.98
CA GLU A 35 -4.33 -14.34 -2.24
C GLU A 35 -2.97 -13.82 -2.72
N SER A 36 -1.90 -14.34 -2.13
CA SER A 36 -0.53 -14.03 -2.55
C SER A 36 0.15 -15.26 -3.12
N LYS A 37 0.83 -15.10 -4.26
CA LYS A 37 1.75 -16.10 -4.82
C LYS A 37 3.17 -15.84 -4.35
N SER A 38 4.07 -16.79 -4.60
CA SER A 38 5.51 -16.64 -4.37
C SER A 38 6.31 -17.20 -5.54
N SER A 39 7.58 -16.81 -5.60
CA SER A 39 8.60 -17.29 -6.53
C SER A 39 9.95 -17.37 -5.79
N GLU A 40 11.01 -17.81 -6.48
CA GLU A 40 12.35 -17.96 -5.89
C GLU A 40 12.88 -16.65 -5.27
N ASP A 41 12.77 -15.53 -5.99
CA ASP A 41 13.27 -14.23 -5.53
C ASP A 41 12.21 -13.35 -4.83
N ILE A 42 10.91 -13.66 -4.97
CA ILE A 42 9.81 -12.82 -4.47
C ILE A 42 8.88 -13.65 -3.57
N GLN A 43 8.81 -13.29 -2.29
CA GLN A 43 8.06 -14.04 -1.29
C GLN A 43 6.55 -13.75 -1.33
N LYS A 44 6.15 -12.54 -1.75
CA LYS A 44 4.74 -12.18 -1.93
C LYS A 44 4.50 -11.45 -3.24
N ILE A 45 3.68 -12.04 -4.09
CA ILE A 45 3.19 -11.46 -5.34
C ILE A 45 1.69 -11.31 -5.21
N VAL A 46 1.18 -10.08 -5.25
CA VAL A 46 -0.23 -9.78 -5.05
C VAL A 46 -0.75 -8.85 -6.14
N THR A 47 -1.98 -9.10 -6.58
CA THR A 47 -2.70 -8.19 -7.48
C THR A 47 -3.65 -7.33 -6.68
N ILE A 48 -3.45 -6.02 -6.73
CA ILE A 48 -4.26 -5.02 -6.04
C ILE A 48 -5.45 -4.62 -6.93
N PRO A 49 -6.67 -4.61 -6.38
CA PRO A 49 -7.84 -4.08 -7.08
C PRO A 49 -7.64 -2.61 -7.50
N SER A 50 -8.10 -2.27 -8.70
CA SER A 50 -7.83 -0.98 -9.35
C SER A 50 -8.56 0.20 -8.70
N ASP A 51 -9.59 -0.08 -7.92
CA ASP A 51 -10.37 0.87 -7.12
C ASP A 51 -9.72 1.23 -5.78
N VAL A 52 -8.61 0.56 -5.44
CA VAL A 52 -7.82 0.86 -4.24
C VAL A 52 -6.73 1.88 -4.57
N ASN A 53 -6.53 2.85 -3.68
CA ASN A 53 -5.40 3.76 -3.78
C ASN A 53 -4.08 2.98 -3.72
N PHE A 54 -3.41 2.83 -4.86
CA PHE A 54 -2.22 2.00 -5.01
C PHE A 54 -1.09 2.40 -4.05
N ARG A 55 -0.86 3.70 -3.85
CA ARG A 55 0.18 4.20 -2.94
C ARG A 55 -0.10 3.79 -1.50
N LYS A 56 -1.33 3.99 -1.03
CA LYS A 56 -1.74 3.55 0.31
C LYS A 56 -1.61 2.04 0.45
N ALA A 57 -2.00 1.28 -0.58
CA ALA A 57 -1.85 -0.17 -0.57
C ALA A 57 -0.40 -0.60 -0.42
N VAL A 58 0.53 0.01 -1.17
CA VAL A 58 1.97 -0.25 -1.07
C VAL A 58 2.50 0.04 0.34
N ASP A 59 2.14 1.19 0.91
CA ASP A 59 2.57 1.58 2.26
C ASP A 59 2.05 0.62 3.32
N GLN A 60 0.77 0.22 3.24
CA GLN A 60 0.16 -0.74 4.17
C GLN A 60 0.78 -2.14 4.04
N TYR A 61 0.99 -2.63 2.82
CA TYR A 61 1.55 -3.97 2.61
C TYR A 61 3.00 -4.08 3.11
N LYS A 62 3.78 -2.99 2.99
CA LYS A 62 5.12 -2.88 3.58
C LYS A 62 5.09 -2.99 5.12
N MET A 63 4.08 -2.42 5.76
CA MET A 63 3.90 -2.50 7.22
C MET A 63 3.40 -3.87 7.67
N LEU A 64 2.52 -4.51 6.90
CA LEU A 64 1.96 -5.83 7.22
C LEU A 64 3.00 -6.95 7.11
N TYR A 65 3.95 -6.84 6.17
CA TYR A 65 4.95 -7.88 5.90
C TYR A 65 6.37 -7.31 5.94
N PRO A 66 6.83 -6.83 7.11
CA PRO A 66 8.16 -6.26 7.24
C PRO A 66 9.22 -7.31 6.93
N GLY A 67 10.22 -6.92 6.14
CA GLY A 67 11.34 -7.79 5.77
C GLY A 67 11.05 -8.80 4.66
N TYR A 68 9.85 -8.78 4.07
CA TYR A 68 9.55 -9.59 2.90
C TYR A 68 9.96 -8.87 1.61
N THR A 69 10.37 -9.65 0.60
CA THR A 69 10.40 -9.17 -0.79
C THR A 69 9.01 -9.28 -1.39
N ILE A 70 8.45 -8.17 -1.87
CA ILE A 70 7.04 -8.05 -2.24
C ILE A 70 6.90 -7.41 -3.62
N LEU A 71 6.10 -8.01 -4.50
CA LEU A 71 5.65 -7.41 -5.75
C LEU A 71 4.14 -7.16 -5.67
N LEU A 72 3.76 -5.89 -5.73
CA LEU A 72 2.37 -5.47 -5.87
C LEU A 72 2.14 -5.03 -7.31
N ALA A 73 1.04 -5.43 -7.92
CA ALA A 73 0.66 -4.98 -9.26
C ALA A 73 -0.86 -4.73 -9.37
N THR A 74 -1.28 -3.83 -10.25
CA THR A 74 -2.68 -3.71 -10.68
C THR A 74 -2.86 -4.29 -12.08
N LYS A 75 -4.11 -4.52 -12.50
CA LYS A 75 -4.40 -5.06 -13.83
C LYS A 75 -4.02 -4.09 -14.96
N GLU A 76 -3.98 -2.79 -14.66
CA GLU A 76 -3.64 -1.71 -15.58
C GLU A 76 -2.12 -1.56 -15.80
N GLY A 77 -1.31 -2.36 -15.09
CA GLY A 77 0.14 -2.38 -15.26
C GLY A 77 0.91 -1.46 -14.29
N ASN A 78 0.25 -0.85 -13.31
CA ASN A 78 0.97 -0.22 -12.21
C ASN A 78 1.58 -1.30 -11.33
N PHE A 79 2.85 -1.16 -10.95
CA PHE A 79 3.49 -2.11 -10.04
C PHE A 79 4.48 -1.43 -9.10
N ALA A 80 4.75 -2.10 -7.98
CA ALA A 80 5.75 -1.71 -7.00
C ALA A 80 6.47 -2.96 -6.51
N LEU A 81 7.80 -2.93 -6.58
CA LEU A 81 8.67 -3.95 -6.02
C LEU A 81 9.30 -3.40 -4.74
N LEU A 82 9.05 -4.08 -3.64
CA LEU A 82 9.60 -3.78 -2.32
C LEU A 82 10.68 -4.81 -2.00
N GLY A 83 11.88 -4.32 -1.71
CA GLY A 83 12.97 -5.16 -1.24
C GLY A 83 12.85 -5.49 0.24
N SER A 84 13.47 -6.59 0.64
CA SER A 84 13.66 -6.96 2.04
C SER A 84 14.84 -6.22 2.67
N ILE A 85 15.10 -6.48 3.96
CA ILE A 85 16.28 -5.99 4.67
C ILE A 85 17.57 -6.56 4.05
N THR A 86 17.50 -7.77 3.48
CA THR A 86 18.65 -8.50 2.94
C THR A 86 18.79 -8.39 1.42
N SER A 87 17.79 -7.86 0.72
CA SER A 87 17.78 -7.76 -0.75
C SER A 87 17.05 -6.52 -1.23
N SER A 88 17.79 -5.61 -1.87
CA SER A 88 17.22 -4.36 -2.38
C SER A 88 16.31 -4.60 -3.59
N ALA A 89 15.26 -3.79 -3.72
CA ALA A 89 14.35 -3.84 -4.88
C ALA A 89 15.10 -3.69 -6.21
N LYS A 90 16.17 -2.88 -6.24
CA LYS A 90 17.01 -2.67 -7.44
C LYS A 90 17.74 -3.95 -7.86
N THR A 91 18.31 -4.68 -6.89
CA THR A 91 19.01 -5.94 -7.15
C THR A 91 18.05 -6.99 -7.71
N ILE A 92 16.84 -7.07 -7.14
CA ILE A 92 15.81 -8.00 -7.59
C ILE A 92 15.30 -7.61 -8.98
N ALA A 93 15.02 -6.33 -9.23
CA ALA A 93 14.62 -5.83 -10.55
C ALA A 93 15.63 -6.18 -11.63
N ALA A 94 16.94 -5.99 -11.36
CA ALA A 94 18.00 -6.33 -12.29
C ALA A 94 18.05 -7.84 -12.60
N LYS A 95 17.88 -8.72 -11.58
CA LYS A 95 17.79 -10.18 -11.79
C LYS A 95 16.60 -10.56 -12.68
N LEU A 96 15.47 -9.90 -12.49
CA LEU A 96 14.24 -10.13 -13.24
C LEU A 96 14.27 -9.51 -14.65
N GLY A 97 15.37 -8.84 -15.04
CA GLY A 97 15.49 -8.17 -16.33
C GLY A 97 14.59 -6.94 -16.47
N LEU A 98 14.07 -6.40 -15.36
CA LEU A 98 13.30 -5.17 -15.33
C LEU A 98 14.28 -4.00 -15.45
N LYS A 99 14.20 -3.26 -16.58
CA LYS A 99 15.01 -2.07 -16.85
C LYS A 99 14.30 -0.80 -16.40
#